data_AF-A0A8B8GPW0-F1
#
_entry.id   AF-A0A8B8GPW0-F1
#
_cell.length_a   1.000
_cell.length_b   1.000
_cell.length_c   1.000
_cell.angle_alpha   90.00
_cell.angle_beta   90.00
_cell.angle_gamma   90.00
#
_symmetry.space_group_name_H-M   'P 1'
#
loop_
_entity.id
_entity.type
_entity.pdbx_description
1 polymer ?
#
loop_
_entity_poly.entity_id
_entity_poly.type
_entity_poly.pdbx_seq_one_letter_code
_entity_poly.pdbx_strand_id
1 'polypeptide(L)'
;MKQEDPFVFWIWDSGYGLRPWLLTPINDHLPNSPEARYNNWLYKTRSIIERCNGVLKMRFRCLLKHRVLHYTPEKAASIINACAILNNICIINNLPLINNNDIDENDLGLLNYTAPNETNIINNYIVAGRRMQQLMIDSYFQ
;
A
#
# COMPACT_ATOMS: atom_id res chain seq x y z
N MET A 1 29.75 12.34 13.01
CA MET A 1 28.87 12.68 11.87
C MET A 1 27.59 11.87 12.05
N LYS A 2 26.47 12.51 12.40
CA LYS A 2 25.17 11.80 12.42
C LYS A 2 24.82 11.52 10.97
N GLN A 3 24.74 10.24 10.63
CA GLN A 3 24.22 9.80 9.34
C GLN A 3 22.76 10.21 9.35
N GLU A 4 22.38 11.20 8.54
CA GLU A 4 20.96 11.54 8.36
C GLU A 4 20.31 10.32 7.72
N ASP A 5 19.46 9.63 8.48
CA ASP A 5 18.67 8.53 7.94
C ASP A 5 17.90 9.05 6.72
N PRO A 6 17.93 8.34 5.57
CA PRO A 6 17.15 8.75 4.43
C PRO A 6 15.68 8.88 4.87
N PHE A 7 15.03 10.00 4.53
CA PHE A 7 13.61 10.19 4.81
C PHE A 7 12.81 9.09 4.08
N VAL A 8 12.41 8.05 4.82
CA VAL A 8 11.57 6.97 4.30
C VAL A 8 10.11 7.34 4.47
N PHE A 9 9.37 7.26 3.37
CA PHE A 9 7.93 7.45 3.36
C PHE A 9 7.22 6.12 3.12
N TRP A 10 6.14 5.91 3.86
CA TRP A 10 5.19 4.84 3.54
C TRP A 10 4.16 5.37 2.54
N ILE A 11 3.58 4.46 1.76
CA ILE A 11 2.52 4.77 0.80
C ILE A 11 1.27 4.01 1.25
N TRP A 12 0.17 4.72 1.44
CA TRP A 12 -1.12 4.13 1.80
C TRP A 12 -2.26 4.68 0.95
N ASP A 13 -3.48 4.27 1.34
CA ASP A 13 -4.72 4.73 0.74
C ASP A 13 -5.31 5.97 1.40
N SER A 14 -6.26 6.59 0.71
CA SER A 14 -6.96 7.79 1.17
C SER A 14 -7.77 7.55 2.45
N GLY A 15 -8.07 6.29 2.78
CA GLY A 15 -8.67 5.89 4.06
C GLY A 15 -7.75 6.04 5.27
N TYR A 16 -6.45 6.24 5.07
CA TYR A 16 -5.50 6.49 6.16
C TYR A 16 -5.31 8.00 6.37
N GLY A 17 -5.25 8.41 7.64
CA GLY A 17 -4.94 9.80 7.96
C GLY A 17 -3.51 10.16 7.57
N LEU A 18 -3.33 11.26 6.85
CA LEU A 18 -2.01 11.76 6.45
C LEU A 18 -1.09 11.95 7.67
N ARG A 19 0.18 11.57 7.53
CA ARG A 19 1.23 11.74 8.55
C ARG A 19 2.52 12.24 7.89
N PRO A 20 3.46 12.84 8.65
CA PRO A 20 4.74 13.30 8.10
C PRO A 20 5.59 12.22 7.43
N TRP A 21 5.36 10.95 7.76
CA TRP A 21 6.03 9.78 7.19
C TRP A 21 5.12 8.94 6.30
N LEU A 22 3.89 9.40 6.03
CA LEU A 22 2.89 8.64 5.28
C LEU A 22 2.28 9.44 4.14
N LEU A 23 2.37 8.89 2.94
CA LEU A 23 1.83 9.46 1.70
C LEU A 23 0.48 8.84 1.37
N THR A 24 -0.51 9.69 1.17
CA THR A 24 -1.85 9.30 0.73
C THR A 24 -2.24 10.10 -0.52
N PRO A 25 -3.17 9.60 -1.34
CA PRO A 25 -3.70 10.37 -2.46
C PRO A 25 -4.33 11.69 -2.00
N ILE A 26 -4.24 12.72 -2.84
CA ILE A 26 -4.92 14.00 -2.64
C ILE A 26 -6.26 13.96 -3.39
N ASN A 27 -7.36 14.13 -2.65
CA ASN A 27 -8.70 14.28 -3.23
C ASN A 27 -8.86 15.70 -3.83
N ASP A 28 -9.75 15.85 -4.80
CA ASP A 28 -10.16 17.15 -5.37
C ASP A 28 -9.02 18.00 -5.96
N HIS A 29 -8.09 17.37 -6.68
CA HIS A 29 -7.01 18.07 -7.41
C HIS A 29 -7.47 18.54 -8.80
N LEU A 30 -6.92 19.66 -9.26
CA LEU A 30 -7.16 20.15 -10.62
C LEU A 30 -6.49 19.23 -11.66
N PRO A 31 -7.08 19.01 -12.83
CA PRO A 31 -6.44 18.26 -13.90
C PRO A 31 -5.14 18.97 -14.35
N ASN A 32 -4.10 18.19 -14.63
CA ASN A 32 -2.76 18.66 -15.01
C ASN A 32 -2.03 19.52 -13.97
N SER A 33 -2.43 19.44 -12.69
CA SER A 33 -1.73 20.07 -11.57
C SER A 33 -0.52 19.24 -11.08
N PRO A 34 0.42 19.84 -10.32
CA PRO A 34 1.44 19.11 -9.57
C PRO A 34 0.88 17.96 -8.73
N GLU A 35 -0.27 18.19 -8.08
CA GLU A 35 -1.00 17.22 -7.27
C GLU A 35 -1.49 16.04 -8.12
N ALA A 36 -1.95 16.29 -9.36
CA ALA A 36 -2.35 15.25 -10.30
C ALA A 36 -1.14 14.35 -10.68
N ARG A 37 0.04 14.94 -10.89
CA ARG A 37 1.27 14.20 -11.20
C ARG A 37 1.74 13.38 -10.01
N TYR A 38 1.68 13.95 -8.80
CA TYR A 38 1.95 13.24 -7.55
C TYR A 38 1.02 12.03 -7.39
N ASN A 39 -0.28 12.21 -7.57
CA ASN A 39 -1.25 11.12 -7.47
C ASN A 39 -0.99 10.03 -8.53
N ASN A 40 -0.69 10.42 -9.78
CA ASN A 40 -0.35 9.46 -10.83
C ASN A 40 0.90 8.63 -10.47
N TRP A 41 1.92 9.26 -9.90
CA TRP A 41 3.11 8.55 -9.40
C TRP A 41 2.77 7.60 -8.25
N LEU A 42 1.93 8.05 -7.31
CA LEU A 42 1.49 7.25 -6.18
C LEU A 42 0.71 6.01 -6.65
N TYR A 43 -0.24 6.19 -7.57
CA TYR A 43 -1.03 5.11 -8.16
C TYR A 43 -0.17 4.12 -8.94
N LYS A 44 0.81 4.59 -9.73
CA LYS A 44 1.75 3.71 -10.44
C LYS A 44 2.56 2.86 -9.46
N THR A 45 3.04 3.48 -8.38
CA THR A 45 3.80 2.78 -7.35
C THR A 45 2.95 1.73 -6.65
N ARG A 46 1.71 2.07 -6.28
CA ARG A 46 0.75 1.16 -5.65
C ARG A 46 0.33 0.00 -6.55
N SER A 47 0.14 0.26 -7.84
CA SER A 47 -0.23 -0.77 -8.81
C SER A 47 0.76 -1.94 -8.83
N ILE A 48 2.05 -1.69 -8.56
CA ILE A 48 3.07 -2.75 -8.51
C ILE A 48 2.80 -3.71 -7.33
N ILE A 49 2.59 -3.17 -6.13
CA ILE A 49 2.36 -4.00 -4.93
C ILE A 49 0.98 -4.65 -4.96
N GLU A 50 -0.04 -3.97 -5.49
CA GLU A 50 -1.39 -4.52 -5.66
C GLU A 50 -1.37 -5.70 -6.64
N ARG A 51 -0.66 -5.59 -7.77
CA ARG A 51 -0.47 -6.71 -8.71
C ARG A 51 0.33 -7.86 -8.08
N CYS A 52 1.38 -7.56 -7.32
CA CYS A 52 2.14 -8.58 -6.58
C CYS A 52 1.24 -9.36 -5.62
N ASN A 53 0.43 -8.64 -4.83
CA ASN A 53 -0.54 -9.23 -3.91
C ASN A 53 -1.59 -10.06 -4.66
N GLY A 54 -2.07 -9.59 -5.81
CA GLY A 54 -2.99 -10.36 -6.67
C GLY A 54 -2.38 -11.69 -7.14
N VAL A 55 -1.13 -11.68 -7.61
CA VAL A 55 -0.41 -12.89 -8.02
C VAL A 55 -0.25 -13.87 -6.87
N LEU A 56 0.15 -13.38 -5.68
CA LEU A 56 0.29 -14.21 -4.49
C LEU A 56 -1.04 -14.83 -4.07
N LYS A 57 -2.13 -14.05 -4.04
CA LYS A 57 -3.48 -14.55 -3.74
C LYS A 57 -3.96 -15.60 -4.73
N MET A 58 -3.68 -15.41 -6.03
CA MET A 58 -4.08 -16.33 -7.08
C MET A 58 -3.34 -17.66 -7.00
N ARG A 59 -2.04 -17.63 -6.68
CA ARG A 59 -1.22 -18.84 -6.53
C ARG A 59 -1.46 -19.54 -5.19
N PHE A 60 -1.54 -18.77 -4.11
CA PHE A 60 -1.68 -19.27 -2.74
C PHE A 60 -3.07 -18.96 -2.19
N ARG A 61 -3.93 -19.94 -2.37
CA ARG A 61 -5.31 -20.00 -1.88
C ARG A 61 -5.48 -19.65 -0.40
N CYS A 62 -4.44 -19.83 0.44
CA CYS A 62 -4.44 -19.45 1.86
C CYS A 62 -4.43 -17.93 2.11
N LEU A 63 -4.19 -17.10 1.09
CA LEU A 63 -4.20 -15.64 1.17
C LEU A 63 -5.52 -15.00 0.68
N LEU A 64 -6.48 -15.82 0.19
CA LEU A 64 -7.78 -15.32 -0.29
C LEU A 64 -8.64 -14.80 0.87
N LYS A 65 -9.49 -13.82 0.60
CA LYS A 65 -10.28 -13.09 1.62
C LYS A 65 -11.30 -14.01 2.28
N HIS A 66 -11.86 -14.98 1.57
CA HIS A 66 -12.71 -16.03 2.17
C HIS A 66 -11.96 -16.92 3.19
N ARG A 67 -10.62 -16.87 3.20
CA ARG A 67 -9.73 -17.53 4.16
C ARG A 67 -8.86 -16.49 4.85
N VAL A 68 -9.49 -15.49 5.46
CA VAL A 68 -8.79 -14.55 6.35
C VAL A 68 -7.86 -15.34 7.26
N LEU A 69 -6.59 -14.93 7.30
CA LEU A 69 -5.61 -15.55 8.19
C LEU A 69 -6.00 -15.25 9.64
N HIS A 70 -6.71 -16.19 10.27
CA HIS A 70 -7.00 -16.17 11.71
C HIS A 70 -5.77 -16.56 12.54
N TYR A 71 -4.66 -15.90 12.27
CA TYR A 71 -3.38 -16.09 12.92
C TYR A 71 -2.93 -14.78 13.57
N THR A 72 -2.02 -14.88 14.54
CA THR A 72 -1.38 -13.67 15.09
C THR A 72 -0.60 -12.95 13.97
N PRO A 73 -0.40 -11.63 14.07
CA PRO A 73 0.33 -10.86 13.05
C PRO A 73 1.70 -11.46 12.70
N GLU A 74 2.42 -11.99 13.69
CA GLU A 74 3.74 -12.61 13.51
C GLU A 74 3.65 -13.89 12.67
N LYS A 75 2.61 -14.70 12.92
CA LYS A 75 2.38 -15.94 12.19
C LYS A 75 1.85 -15.67 10.79
N ALA A 76 0.98 -14.68 10.63
CA ALA A 76 0.51 -14.21 9.32
C ALA A 76 1.68 -13.69 8.47
N ALA A 77 2.58 -12.88 9.05
CA ALA A 77 3.78 -12.41 8.37
C ALA A 77 4.69 -13.58 7.93
N SER A 78 4.84 -14.60 8.78
CA SER A 78 5.60 -15.81 8.44
C SER A 78 4.99 -16.56 7.25
N ILE A 79 3.65 -16.65 7.18
CA ILE A 79 2.94 -17.30 6.06
C ILE A 79 3.11 -16.49 4.77
N ILE A 80 2.98 -15.16 4.83
CA ILE A 80 3.20 -14.27 3.69
C ILE A 80 4.64 -14.41 3.16
N ASN A 81 5.63 -14.44 4.06
CA ASN A 81 7.03 -14.62 3.69
C ASN A 81 7.26 -15.97 2.99
N ALA A 82 6.71 -17.06 3.54
CA ALA A 82 6.78 -18.37 2.91
C ALA A 82 6.15 -18.37 1.51
N CYS A 83 4.99 -17.70 1.32
CA CYS A 83 4.36 -17.56 0.02
C CYS A 83 5.24 -16.78 -0.97
N ALA A 84 5.90 -15.71 -0.54
CA ALA A 84 6.82 -14.95 -1.38
C ALA A 84 8.03 -15.78 -1.82
N ILE A 85 8.65 -16.53 -0.90
CA ILE A 85 9.77 -17.44 -1.20
C ILE A 85 9.34 -18.51 -2.21
N LEU A 86 8.20 -19.17 -1.96
CA LEU A 86 7.66 -20.17 -2.87
C LEU A 86 7.31 -19.59 -4.24
N ASN A 87 6.77 -18.37 -4.30
CA ASN A 87 6.51 -17.68 -5.56
C ASN A 87 7.79 -17.48 -6.37
N ASN A 88 8.88 -17.05 -5.72
CA ASN A 88 10.17 -16.87 -6.36
C ASN A 88 10.71 -18.19 -6.91
N ILE A 89 10.58 -19.29 -6.15
CA ILE A 89 10.92 -20.64 -6.62
C ILE A 89 10.08 -21.02 -7.85
N CYS A 90 8.78 -20.75 -7.83
CA CYS A 90 7.92 -20.99 -8.99
C CYS A 90 8.35 -20.19 -10.24
N ILE A 91 8.73 -18.92 -10.07
CA ILE A 91 9.22 -18.07 -11.15
C ILE A 91 10.53 -18.64 -11.74
N ILE A 92 11.49 -19.00 -10.89
CA ILE A 92 12.78 -19.58 -11.31
C ILE A 92 12.57 -20.87 -12.14
N ASN A 93 11.59 -21.68 -11.76
CA ASN A 93 11.26 -22.92 -12.44
C ASN A 93 10.26 -22.75 -13.61
N ASN A 94 9.92 -21.51 -13.99
CA ASN A 94 8.93 -21.20 -15.03
C ASN A 94 7.57 -21.91 -14.84
N LEU A 95 7.13 -22.07 -13.59
CA LEU A 95 5.85 -22.72 -13.30
C LEU A 95 4.68 -21.76 -13.66
N PRO A 96 3.70 -22.22 -14.45
CA PRO A 96 2.59 -21.37 -14.85
C PRO A 96 1.81 -20.87 -13.63
N LEU A 97 1.22 -19.70 -13.79
CA LEU A 97 0.21 -19.23 -12.86
C LEU A 97 -1.07 -20.02 -13.12
N ILE A 98 -1.56 -20.71 -12.09
CA ILE A 98 -2.81 -21.45 -12.18
C ILE A 98 -3.94 -20.40 -12.16
N ASN A 99 -4.50 -20.12 -13.33
CA ASN A 99 -5.63 -19.21 -13.47
C ASN A 99 -6.89 -19.94 -12.96
N ASN A 100 -7.17 -19.79 -11.67
CA ASN A 100 -8.43 -20.27 -11.11
C ASN A 100 -9.47 -19.19 -11.46
N ASN A 101 -10.32 -19.45 -12.45
CA ASN A 101 -11.42 -18.56 -12.87
C ASN A 101 -12.47 -18.28 -11.75
N ASP A 102 -12.24 -18.78 -10.53
CA ASP A 102 -13.13 -18.68 -9.38
C ASP A 102 -12.76 -17.53 -8.40
N ILE A 103 -11.78 -16.69 -8.74
CA ILE A 103 -11.38 -15.56 -7.89
C ILE A 103 -12.22 -14.35 -8.28
N ASP A 104 -13.29 -14.09 -7.52
CA ASP A 104 -14.12 -12.90 -7.65
C ASP A 104 -13.27 -11.63 -7.49
N GLU A 105 -13.47 -10.65 -8.38
CA GLU A 105 -12.77 -9.34 -8.38
C GLU A 105 -12.96 -8.60 -7.03
N ASN A 106 -14.03 -8.93 -6.30
CA ASN A 106 -14.32 -8.43 -4.94
C ASN A 106 -13.40 -8.99 -3.82
N ASP A 107 -12.58 -10.01 -4.11
CA ASP A 107 -11.60 -10.61 -3.18
C ASP A 107 -10.25 -9.85 -3.15
N LEU A 108 -10.09 -8.82 -4.00
CA LEU A 108 -8.87 -8.01 -4.08
C LEU A 108 -8.67 -7.03 -2.91
N GLY A 109 -9.66 -6.80 -2.06
CA GLY A 109 -9.44 -6.32 -0.68
C GLY A 109 -9.30 -4.82 -0.49
N LEU A 110 -10.36 -4.06 -0.78
CA LEU A 110 -10.52 -2.71 -0.21
C LEU A 110 -11.10 -2.85 1.21
N LEU A 111 -10.35 -2.44 2.24
CA LEU A 111 -10.83 -2.41 3.63
C LEU A 111 -11.23 -0.97 4.00
N ASN A 112 -12.50 -0.77 4.39
CA ASN A 112 -12.94 0.44 5.08
C ASN A 112 -12.61 0.30 6.57
N TYR A 113 -11.43 0.79 6.96
CA TYR A 113 -11.05 0.90 8.37
C TYR A 113 -11.57 2.22 8.93
N THR A 114 -12.44 2.17 9.94
CA THR A 114 -12.85 3.35 10.71
C THR A 114 -12.04 3.38 12.00
N ALA A 115 -11.09 4.32 12.09
CA ALA A 115 -10.28 4.51 13.28
C ALA A 115 -11.05 5.32 14.35
N PRO A 116 -10.93 5.00 15.64
CA PRO A 116 -11.56 5.75 16.72
C PRO A 116 -10.86 7.07 17.00
N ASN A 117 -11.65 8.02 17.51
CA ASN A 117 -11.35 9.44 17.66
C ASN A 117 -10.29 9.75 18.75
N GLU A 118 -9.08 10.14 18.33
CA GLU A 118 -8.06 10.83 19.16
C GLU A 118 -7.78 12.23 18.58
N THR A 119 -8.76 13.12 18.65
CA THR A 119 -8.84 14.35 17.84
C THR A 119 -7.67 15.33 17.99
N ASN A 120 -7.05 15.47 19.16
CA ASN A 120 -6.05 16.53 19.39
C ASN A 120 -4.62 16.20 18.92
N ILE A 121 -4.15 14.97 19.12
CA ILE A 121 -2.82 14.54 18.66
C ILE A 121 -2.84 14.35 17.14
N ILE A 122 -3.95 13.81 16.62
CA ILE A 122 -4.16 13.60 15.17
C ILE A 122 -4.05 14.94 14.41
N ASN A 123 -4.60 16.03 14.94
CA ASN A 123 -4.57 17.33 14.28
C ASN A 123 -3.14 17.83 14.01
N ASN A 124 -2.23 17.71 14.98
CA ASN A 124 -0.83 18.14 14.79
C ASN A 124 -0.12 17.30 13.71
N TYR A 125 -0.33 15.99 13.69
CA TYR A 125 0.28 15.13 12.67
C TYR A 125 -0.33 15.35 11.28
N ILE A 126 -1.62 15.65 11.18
CA ILE A 126 -2.24 15.98 9.90
C ILE A 126 -1.64 17.27 9.33
N VAL A 127 -1.48 18.31 10.16
CA VAL A 127 -0.89 19.59 9.72
C VAL A 127 0.55 19.40 9.27
N ALA A 128 1.36 18.68 10.06
CA ALA A 128 2.74 18.38 9.69
C ALA A 128 2.83 17.49 8.44
N GLY A 129 1.90 16.53 8.29
CA GLY A 129 1.77 15.69 7.10
C GLY A 129 1.46 16.48 5.85
N ARG A 130 0.49 17.40 5.89
CA ARG A 130 0.15 18.27 4.73
C ARG A 130 1.34 19.13 4.32
N ARG A 131 2.04 19.71 5.29
CA ARG A 131 3.23 20.52 5.01
C ARG A 131 4.30 19.70 4.30
N MET A 132 4.58 18.49 4.79
CA MET A 132 5.58 17.62 4.18
C MET A 132 5.16 17.16 2.77
N GLN A 133 3.89 16.79 2.61
CA GLN A 133 3.34 16.39 1.31
C GLN A 133 3.41 17.53 0.29
N GLN A 134 3.03 18.76 0.67
CA GLN A 134 3.12 19.91 -0.21
C GLN A 134 4.56 20.22 -0.60
N LEU A 135 5.50 20.19 0.36
CA LEU A 135 6.92 20.38 0.07
C LEU A 135 7.42 19.38 -0.98
N MET A 136 7.02 18.11 -0.87
CA MET A 136 7.39 17.07 -1.82
C MET A 136 6.77 17.30 -3.21
N ILE A 137 5.52 17.74 -3.27
CA ILE A 137 4.84 18.08 -4.52
C ILE A 137 5.54 19.25 -5.22
N ASP A 138 5.81 20.32 -4.48
CA ASP A 138 6.44 21.52 -4.99
C ASP A 138 7.88 21.27 -5.48
N SER A 139 8.60 20.34 -4.84
CA SER A 139 9.99 20.05 -5.18
C SER A 139 10.18 19.01 -6.28
N TYR A 140 9.27 18.03 -6.41
CA TYR A 140 9.47 16.89 -7.33
C TYR A 140 8.42 16.75 -8.43
N PHE A 141 7.29 17.47 -8.38
CA PHE A 141 6.16 17.26 -9.29
C PHE A 141 5.74 18.54 -10.04
N GLN A 142 6.70 19.40 -10.42
CA GLN A 142 6.49 20.61 -11.25
C GLN A 142 6.21 20.35 -12.72
#